data_AF-A0A8W8KQB0-F1
#
_entry.id   AF-A0A8W8KQB0-F1
#
_cell.length_a   1.000
_cell.length_b   1.000
_cell.length_c   1.000
_cell.angle_alpha   90.00
_cell.angle_beta   90.00
_cell.angle_gamma   90.00
#
_symmetry.space_group_name_H-M   'P 1'
#
loop_
_entity.id
_entity.type
_entity.pdbx_description
1 polymer ?
#
loop_
_entity_poly.entity_id
_entity_poly.type
_entity_poly.pdbx_seq_one_letter_code
_entity_poly.pdbx_strand_id
1 'polypeptide(L)'
;YRVLRFIESTLTLGGRVLVHCNAGVSRAGAMITAYVMKTKGWKLKDALKFVRSKRRNNPVTPNDGFLRDLKKFEKQLVAVKVIKTT
;
A
#
# COMPACT_ATOMS: atom_id res chain seq x y z
N TYR A 1 5.78 0.94 -10.75
CA TYR A 1 4.75 1.52 -9.86
C TYR A 1 4.73 3.05 -9.92
N ARG A 2 3.95 3.66 -10.84
CA ARG A 2 3.88 5.14 -11.02
C ARG A 2 3.28 5.85 -9.82
N VAL A 3 2.13 5.38 -9.31
CA VAL A 3 1.43 6.00 -8.18
C VAL A 3 2.28 6.00 -6.91
N LEU A 4 2.95 4.89 -6.59
CA LEU A 4 3.82 4.82 -5.40
C LEU A 4 5.01 5.79 -5.48
N ARG A 5 5.54 6.04 -6.68
CA ARG A 5 6.59 7.05 -6.88
C ARG A 5 6.06 8.46 -6.67
N PHE A 6 4.87 8.75 -7.16
CA PHE A 6 4.22 10.05 -6.96
C PHE A 6 3.95 10.36 -5.48
N ILE A 7 3.45 9.36 -4.74
CA ILE A 7 3.23 9.51 -3.29
C ILE A 7 4.56 9.85 -2.60
N GLU A 8 5.59 9.04 -2.86
CA GLU A 8 6.91 9.23 -2.24
C GLU A 8 7.50 10.61 -2.58
N SER A 9 7.58 10.97 -3.86
CA SER A 9 8.20 12.23 -4.29
C SER A 9 7.50 13.46 -3.73
N THR A 10 6.17 13.42 -3.63
CA THR A 10 5.40 14.54 -3.08
C THR A 10 5.66 14.69 -1.58
N LEU A 11 5.72 13.58 -0.84
CA LEU A 11 6.00 13.59 0.59
C LEU A 11 7.44 14.03 0.88
N THR A 12 8.43 13.61 0.08
CA THR A 12 9.84 14.03 0.25
C THR A 12 10.04 15.53 0.00
N LEU A 13 9.18 16.14 -0.82
CA LEU A 13 9.20 17.60 -1.06
C LEU A 13 8.40 18.39 -0.02
N GLY A 14 7.93 17.75 1.06
CA GLY A 14 7.13 18.40 2.11
C GLY A 14 5.66 18.62 1.75
N GLY A 15 5.20 18.09 0.61
CA GLY A 15 3.81 18.14 0.19
C GLY A 15 2.91 17.15 0.92
N ARG A 16 1.61 17.19 0.58
CA ARG A 16 0.59 16.25 1.10
C ARG A 16 -0.11 15.57 -0.06
N VAL A 17 -0.47 14.29 0.11
CA VAL A 17 -1.18 13.51 -0.90
C VAL A 17 -2.48 12.96 -0.32
N LEU A 18 -3.59 13.27 -0.99
CA LEU A 18 -4.87 12.62 -0.75
C LEU A 18 -5.07 11.48 -1.75
N VAL A 19 -5.22 10.25 -1.25
CA VAL A 19 -5.60 9.09 -2.06
C VAL A 19 -7.04 8.72 -1.72
N HIS A 20 -7.94 8.86 -2.69
CA HIS A 20 -9.35 8.52 -2.53
C HIS A 20 -9.87 7.65 -3.69
N CYS A 21 -11.06 7.10 -3.49
CA CYS A 21 -11.90 6.55 -4.55
C CYS A 21 -13.34 7.00 -4.26
N ASN A 22 -14.36 6.21 -4.61
CA ASN A 22 -15.73 6.57 -4.23
C ASN A 22 -15.94 6.44 -2.70
N ALA A 23 -15.93 5.22 -2.16
CA ALA A 23 -16.14 4.99 -0.73
C ALA A 23 -14.85 5.03 0.13
N GLY A 24 -13.69 5.12 -0.51
CA GLY A 24 -12.39 4.97 0.15
C GLY A 24 -12.10 3.55 0.68
N VAL A 25 -12.97 2.57 0.49
CA VAL A 25 -12.84 1.23 1.12
C VAL A 25 -11.87 0.31 0.38
N SER A 26 -12.07 0.15 -0.93
CA SER A 26 -11.39 -0.91 -1.72
C SER A 26 -10.20 -0.37 -2.52
N ARG A 27 -10.42 0.32 -3.66
CA ARG A 27 -9.36 0.86 -4.54
C ARG A 27 -8.30 1.70 -3.81
N ALA A 28 -8.74 2.75 -3.11
CA ALA A 28 -7.84 3.63 -2.36
C ALA A 28 -7.14 2.88 -1.22
N GLY A 29 -7.89 2.02 -0.52
CA GLY A 29 -7.35 1.18 0.55
C GLY A 29 -6.26 0.22 0.09
N ALA A 30 -6.44 -0.40 -1.09
CA ALA A 30 -5.44 -1.27 -1.70
C ALA A 30 -4.16 -0.49 -2.05
N MET A 31 -4.30 0.70 -2.66
CA MET A 31 -3.15 1.54 -3.03
C MET A 31 -2.34 1.97 -1.80
N ILE A 32 -3.01 2.43 -0.73
CA ILE A 32 -2.34 2.81 0.52
C ILE A 32 -1.71 1.59 1.21
N THR A 33 -2.35 0.42 1.16
CA THR A 33 -1.76 -0.82 1.68
C THR A 33 -0.47 -1.17 0.94
N ALA A 34 -0.46 -1.10 -0.40
CA ALA A 34 0.75 -1.30 -1.20
C ALA A 34 1.86 -0.30 -0.85
N TYR A 35 1.51 0.98 -0.66
CA TYR A 35 2.46 2.01 -0.27
C TYR A 35 3.10 1.71 1.10
N VAL A 36 2.30 1.33 2.10
CA VAL A 36 2.79 0.94 3.43
C VAL A 36 3.68 -0.30 3.35
N MET A 37 3.30 -1.33 2.59
CA MET A 37 4.13 -2.53 2.39
C MET A 37 5.51 -2.16 1.82
N LYS A 38 5.55 -1.30 0.79
CA LYS A 38 6.79 -0.89 0.14
C LYS A 38 7.70 -0.09 1.07
N THR A 39 7.15 0.88 1.80
CA THR A 39 7.91 1.81 2.64
C THR A 39 8.37 1.21 3.96
N LYS A 40 7.51 0.39 4.60
CA LYS A 40 7.83 -0.27 5.88
C LYS A 40 8.47 -1.65 5.69
N GLY A 41 8.45 -2.18 4.47
CA GLY A 41 8.89 -3.55 4.20
C GLY A 41 8.01 -4.61 4.86
N TRP A 42 6.77 -4.28 5.19
CA TRP A 42 5.83 -5.14 5.90
C TRP A 42 5.11 -6.10 4.96
N LYS A 43 4.71 -7.24 5.52
CA LYS A 43 3.82 -8.20 4.86
C LYS A 43 2.42 -7.61 4.69
N LEU A 44 1.66 -8.12 3.72
CA LEU A 44 0.29 -7.69 3.43
C LEU A 44 -0.59 -7.70 4.68
N LYS A 45 -0.50 -8.76 5.49
CA LYS A 45 -1.27 -8.90 6.73
C LYS A 45 -1.07 -7.71 7.67
N ASP A 46 0.19 -7.35 7.92
CA ASP A 46 0.56 -6.30 8.88
C ASP A 46 0.25 -4.90 8.33
N ALA A 47 0.55 -4.67 7.05
CA ALA A 47 0.20 -3.43 6.36
C ALA A 47 -1.32 -3.20 6.34
N LEU A 48 -2.12 -4.21 5.99
CA LEU A 48 -3.58 -4.07 5.94
C LEU A 48 -4.17 -3.86 7.33
N LYS A 49 -3.65 -4.55 8.36
CA LYS A 49 -4.04 -4.33 9.77
C LYS A 49 -3.76 -2.90 10.20
N PHE A 50 -2.59 -2.36 9.85
CA PHE A 50 -2.23 -0.98 10.15
C PHE A 50 -3.15 0.02 9.43
N VAL A 51 -3.40 -0.15 8.14
CA VAL A 51 -4.26 0.77 7.37
C VAL A 51 -5.70 0.75 7.93
N ARG A 52 -6.23 -0.42 8.30
CA ARG A 52 -7.54 -0.55 8.95
C ARG A 52 -7.61 0.19 10.29
N SER A 53 -6.55 0.12 11.12
CA SER A 53 -6.55 0.79 12.43
C SER A 53 -6.58 2.32 12.33
N LYS A 54 -6.13 2.89 11.20
CA LYS A 54 -6.24 4.32 10.89
C LYS A 54 -7.61 4.75 10.38
N ARG A 55 -8.51 3.82 10.07
CA ARG A 55 -9.84 4.07 9.50
C ARG A 55 -10.93 3.25 10.18
N ARG A 56 -11.06 3.39 11.50
CA ARG A 56 -11.98 2.57 12.32
C ARG A 56 -13.46 2.68 11.90
N ASN A 57 -13.92 3.88 11.55
CA ASN A 57 -15.34 4.13 11.23
C ASN A 57 -15.72 3.70 9.80
N ASN A 58 -14.73 3.50 8.93
CA ASN A 58 -14.94 3.04 7.56
C ASN A 58 -13.74 2.17 7.14
N PRO A 59 -13.68 0.92 7.63
CA PRO A 59 -12.51 0.06 7.49
C PRO A 59 -12.17 -0.20 6.05
N VAL A 60 -10.87 -0.17 5.75
CA VAL A 60 -10.35 -0.54 4.44
C VAL A 60 -10.53 -2.04 4.21
N THR A 61 -11.24 -2.40 3.15
CA THR A 61 -11.48 -3.77 2.72
C THR A 61 -11.34 -3.83 1.21
N PRO A 62 -10.12 -4.07 0.70
CA PRO A 62 -9.90 -4.36 -0.71
C PRO A 62 -10.74 -5.57 -1.14
N ASN A 63 -11.21 -5.57 -2.39
CA ASN A 63 -11.84 -6.76 -2.96
C ASN A 63 -10.79 -7.87 -3.20
N ASP A 64 -11.25 -9.07 -3.50
CA ASP A 64 -10.36 -10.24 -3.67
C ASP A 64 -9.36 -10.07 -4.81
N GLY A 65 -9.73 -9.36 -5.88
CA GLY A 65 -8.82 -9.02 -6.98
C GLY A 65 -7.63 -8.23 -6.47
N PHE A 66 -7.88 -7.15 -5.72
CA PHE A 66 -6.83 -6.34 -5.12
C PHE A 66 -6.05 -7.09 -4.05
N LEU A 67 -6.68 -7.97 -3.25
CA LEU A 67 -5.95 -8.79 -2.29
C LEU A 67 -4.97 -9.75 -2.99
N ARG A 68 -5.38 -10.36 -4.12
CA ARG A 68 -4.49 -11.18 -4.95
C ARG A 68 -3.33 -10.36 -5.53
N ASP A 69 -3.61 -9.17 -6.04
CA ASP A 69 -2.58 -8.29 -6.60
C ASP A 69 -1.61 -7.79 -5.52
N LEU A 70 -2.10 -7.46 -4.33
CA LEU A 70 -1.26 -7.12 -3.18
C LEU A 70 -0.39 -8.30 -2.73
N LYS A 71 -0.91 -9.52 -2.78
CA LYS A 71 -0.13 -10.72 -2.45
C LYS A 71 0.96 -10.99 -3.49
N LYS A 72 0.68 -10.76 -4.78
CA LYS A 72 1.71 -10.79 -5.84
C LYS A 72 2.77 -9.71 -5.61
N PHE A 73 2.34 -8.50 -5.24
CA PHE A 73 3.23 -7.40 -4.93
C PHE A 73 4.15 -7.68 -3.74
N GLU A 74 3.64 -8.33 -2.68
CA GLU A 74 4.45 -8.79 -1.55
C GLU A 74 5.61 -9.69 -2.01
N LYS A 75 5.34 -10.68 -2.87
CA LYS A 75 6.37 -11.58 -3.41
C LYS A 75 7.44 -10.82 -4.20
N GLN A 76 7.02 -9.84 -5.00
CA GLN A 76 7.93 -9.00 -5.78
C GLN A 76 8.82 -8.11 -4.89
N LEU A 77 8.27 -7.56 -3.80
CA LEU A 77 9.07 -6.78 -2.84
C LEU A 77 10.14 -7.64 -2.15
N VAL A 78 9.85 -8.89 -1.85
CA VAL A 78 10.83 -9.84 -1.30
C VAL A 78 11.92 -10.14 -2.34
N ALA A 79 11.55 -10.47 -3.57
CA ALA A 79 12.52 -10.74 -4.64
C ALA A 79 13.46 -9.55 -4.89
N VAL A 80 12.94 -8.32 -4.89
CA VAL A 80 13.75 -7.10 -5.05
C VAL A 80 14.73 -6.92 -3.88
N LYS A 81 14.34 -7.25 -2.64
CA LYS A 81 15.25 -7.18 -1.49
C LYS A 81 16.40 -8.20 -1.61
N VAL A 82 16.10 -9.42 -2.04
CA VAL A 82 17.11 -10.47 -2.24
C VAL A 82 18.16 -10.02 -3.26
N ILE A 83 17.73 -9.52 -4.42
CA ILE A 83 18.64 -9.05 -5.49
C ILE A 83 19.50 -7.85 -5.04
N LYS A 84 19.01 -7.01 -4.13
CA LYS A 84 19.78 -5.85 -3.63
C LYS A 84 20.78 -6.17 -2.52
N THR A 85 20.68 -7.35 -1.92
CA THR A 85 21.52 -7.76 -0.78
C THR A 85 22.58 -8.79 -1.21
N THR A 86 22.52 -9.25 -2.46
CA THR A 86 23.54 -10.09 -3.12
C THR A 86 24.34 -9.22 -4.07
#